data_AF-F0XY11-F1
#
_entry.id   AF-F0XY11-F1
#
_cell.length_a   1.000
_cell.length_b   1.000
_cell.length_c   1.000
_cell.angle_alpha   90.00
_cell.angle_beta   90.00
_cell.angle_gamma   90.00
#
_symmetry.space_group_name_H-M   'P 1'
#
loop_
_entity.id
_entity.type
_entity.pdbx_description
1 polymer ?
#
loop_
_entity_poly.entity_id
_entity_poly.type
_entity_poly.pdbx_seq_one_letter_code
_entity_poly.pdbx_strand_id
1 'polypeptide(L)'
;GAVLLLLSAVLSRTVAGARGDGDDGDRCFIDGRGFANFEVINLLLFGRAHSNTFDGVRDVDGVVLRGAPRRDRVGLLAADEARGYFAVGDFLKSPRVPIFIVYSESHFSVLFSDDPAVLDRDADRPFDLTYWDCLSTEDGPVRLTVDPCLYDASGKSHRPVPPAVDDDAALIPPLDVVVRTRWPNAGIDWNDSEPIL
;
A
#
# COMPACT_ATOMS: atom_id res chain seq x y z
N GLY A 1 -10.48 -10.32 -19.12
CA GLY A 1 -10.58 -8.95 -18.59
C GLY A 1 -9.21 -8.36 -18.32
N ALA A 2 -8.54 -8.79 -17.24
CA ALA A 2 -7.28 -8.21 -16.75
C ALA A 2 -6.15 -8.12 -17.79
N VAL A 3 -5.92 -9.18 -18.57
CA VAL A 3 -4.88 -9.17 -19.62
C VAL A 3 -5.13 -8.06 -20.66
N LEU A 4 -6.37 -7.87 -21.09
CA LEU A 4 -6.72 -6.82 -22.06
C LEU A 4 -6.56 -5.43 -21.46
N LEU A 5 -6.86 -5.26 -20.16
CA LEU A 5 -6.62 -4.00 -19.45
C LEU A 5 -5.12 -3.66 -19.41
N LEU A 6 -4.28 -4.63 -19.06
CA LEU A 6 -2.83 -4.45 -19.05
C LEU A 6 -2.30 -4.09 -20.44
N LEU A 7 -2.71 -4.83 -21.47
CA LEU A 7 -2.33 -4.54 -22.85
C LEU A 7 -2.79 -3.14 -23.28
N SER A 8 -4.00 -2.72 -22.90
CA SER A 8 -4.51 -1.38 -23.15
C SER A 8 -3.65 -0.29 -22.49
N ALA A 9 -3.25 -0.48 -21.23
CA ALA A 9 -2.37 0.45 -20.51
C ALA A 9 -0.98 0.54 -21.16
N VAL A 10 -0.39 -0.60 -21.51
CA VAL A 10 0.92 -0.66 -22.20
C VAL A 10 0.85 0.02 -23.56
N LEU A 11 -0.19 -0.25 -24.35
CA LEU A 11 -0.36 0.37 -25.67
C LEU A 11 -0.61 1.88 -25.56
N SER A 12 -1.32 2.34 -24.52
CA SER A 12 -1.52 3.77 -24.24
C SER A 12 -0.21 4.48 -23.89
N ARG A 13 0.73 3.80 -23.22
CA ARG A 13 2.09 4.31 -22.96
C ARG A 13 3.06 4.09 -24.14
N THR A 14 2.68 3.23 -25.08
CA THR A 14 3.52 2.53 -26.08
C THR A 14 4.45 1.48 -25.46
N VAL A 15 4.74 0.40 -26.20
CA VAL A 15 5.66 -0.67 -25.76
C VAL A 15 7.05 -0.12 -25.49
N ALA A 16 7.58 0.74 -26.39
CA ALA A 16 8.88 1.36 -26.22
C ALA A 16 8.91 2.31 -25.02
N GLY A 17 7.86 3.10 -24.83
CA GLY A 17 7.74 4.01 -23.69
C GLY A 17 7.67 3.27 -22.36
N ALA A 18 6.90 2.19 -22.28
CA ALA A 18 6.77 1.40 -21.06
C ALA A 18 8.09 0.68 -20.72
N ARG A 19 8.83 0.18 -21.72
CA ARG A 19 10.17 -0.40 -21.51
C ARG A 19 11.21 0.65 -21.09
N GLY A 20 11.13 1.86 -21.64
CA GLY A 20 12.04 2.95 -21.31
C GLY A 20 11.74 3.67 -19.99
N ASP A 21 10.59 3.40 -19.37
CA ASP A 21 10.22 3.95 -18.06
C ASP A 21 10.92 3.22 -16.90
N GLY A 22 11.18 1.92 -17.06
CA GLY A 22 11.84 1.09 -16.06
C GLY A 22 13.31 1.51 -15.88
N ASP A 23 13.83 1.35 -14.65
CA ASP A 23 15.23 1.67 -14.37
C ASP A 23 16.19 0.57 -14.88
N ASP A 24 15.65 -0.62 -15.15
CA ASP A 24 16.32 -1.74 -15.79
C ASP A 24 15.48 -2.19 -16.98
N GLY A 25 15.97 -1.92 -18.20
CA GLY A 25 15.24 -2.13 -19.45
C GLY A 25 14.90 -3.59 -19.77
N ASP A 26 15.50 -4.53 -19.04
CA ASP A 26 15.28 -5.97 -19.20
C ASP A 26 14.34 -6.57 -18.13
N ARG A 27 13.85 -5.77 -17.17
CA ARG A 27 12.90 -6.27 -16.17
C ARG A 27 11.54 -6.62 -16.79
N CYS A 28 11.07 -7.82 -16.47
CA CYS A 28 9.74 -8.25 -16.85
C CYS A 28 8.67 -7.54 -16.00
N PHE A 29 7.55 -7.16 -16.63
CA PHE A 29 6.37 -6.62 -15.94
C PHE A 29 5.67 -7.66 -15.06
N ILE A 30 5.80 -8.93 -15.42
CA ILE A 30 5.28 -10.08 -14.68
C ILE A 30 6.48 -10.99 -14.42
N ASP A 31 6.69 -11.38 -13.16
CA ASP A 31 7.80 -12.24 -12.78
C ASP A 31 7.62 -13.69 -13.27
N GLY A 32 8.65 -14.53 -13.11
CA GLY A 32 8.61 -15.94 -13.53
C GLY A 32 7.57 -16.80 -12.81
N ARG A 33 6.95 -16.28 -11.74
CA ARG A 33 5.89 -16.93 -10.96
C ARG A 33 4.50 -16.42 -11.34
N GLY A 34 4.41 -15.41 -12.22
CA GLY A 34 3.16 -14.82 -12.65
C GLY A 34 2.69 -13.62 -11.82
N PHE A 35 3.51 -13.12 -10.89
CA PHE A 35 3.18 -11.94 -10.09
C PHE A 35 3.50 -10.64 -10.84
N ALA A 36 2.63 -9.64 -10.71
CA ALA A 36 2.87 -8.33 -11.27
C ALA A 36 3.92 -7.58 -10.45
N ASN A 37 4.89 -6.96 -11.12
CA ASN A 37 5.85 -6.06 -10.48
C ASN A 37 5.27 -4.63 -10.36
N PHE A 38 5.95 -3.76 -9.61
CA PHE A 38 5.54 -2.37 -9.44
C PHE A 38 5.43 -1.62 -10.76
N GLU A 39 6.19 -1.97 -11.80
CA GLU A 39 6.08 -1.36 -13.12
C GLU A 39 4.65 -1.46 -13.68
N VAL A 40 3.96 -2.59 -13.46
CA VAL A 40 2.55 -2.76 -13.87
C VAL A 40 1.64 -1.88 -13.03
N ILE A 41 1.82 -1.89 -11.72
CA ILE A 41 0.98 -1.15 -10.78
C ILE A 41 1.12 0.36 -11.00
N ASN A 42 2.36 0.84 -11.15
CA ASN A 42 2.72 2.22 -11.39
C ASN A 42 2.23 2.70 -12.77
N LEU A 43 2.26 1.83 -13.78
CA LEU A 43 1.66 2.11 -15.08
C LEU A 43 0.16 2.34 -14.95
N LEU A 44 -0.54 1.54 -14.14
CA LEU A 44 -1.98 1.68 -13.89
C LEU A 44 -2.31 2.89 -13.00
N LEU A 45 -1.47 3.21 -12.01
CA LEU A 45 -1.68 4.34 -11.09
C LEU A 45 -1.45 5.68 -11.78
N PHE A 46 -0.25 5.89 -12.35
CA PHE A 46 0.16 7.21 -12.84
C PHE A 46 0.66 7.21 -14.29
N GLY A 47 0.48 6.12 -15.03
CA GLY A 47 0.77 6.06 -16.47
C GLY A 47 2.25 6.01 -16.80
N ARG A 48 3.10 5.57 -15.86
CA ARG A 48 4.53 5.32 -16.08
C ARG A 48 4.93 4.00 -15.45
N ALA A 49 5.65 3.17 -16.19
CA ALA A 49 6.15 1.88 -15.69
C ALA A 49 7.47 2.06 -14.90
N HIS A 50 7.48 2.99 -13.95
CA HIS A 50 8.63 3.22 -13.07
C HIS A 50 8.77 2.06 -12.07
N SER A 51 10.00 1.69 -11.73
CA SER A 51 10.30 0.55 -10.85
C SER A 51 10.12 0.84 -9.36
N ASN A 52 10.03 2.10 -8.95
CA ASN A 52 10.01 2.49 -7.54
C ASN A 52 8.75 3.29 -7.16
N THR A 53 8.53 3.37 -5.85
CA THR A 53 7.34 3.98 -5.24
C THR A 53 7.66 5.22 -4.39
N PHE A 54 8.94 5.62 -4.31
CA PHE A 54 9.36 6.89 -3.69
C PHE A 54 8.95 8.10 -4.55
N ASP A 55 9.12 9.32 -4.03
CA ASP A 55 8.76 10.53 -4.77
C ASP A 55 9.86 10.99 -5.75
N GLY A 56 9.43 11.34 -6.95
CA GLY A 56 10.25 12.00 -7.96
C GLY A 56 11.35 11.10 -8.53
N VAL A 57 12.53 11.67 -8.68
CA VAL A 57 13.70 11.02 -9.27
C VAL A 57 14.86 11.13 -8.28
N ARG A 58 15.59 10.04 -8.12
CA ARG A 58 16.80 9.98 -7.28
C ARG A 58 17.99 9.66 -8.16
N ASP A 59 19.11 10.33 -7.93
CA ASP A 59 20.41 9.98 -8.51
C ASP A 59 21.23 9.29 -7.41
N VAL A 60 21.59 8.04 -7.64
CA VAL A 60 22.39 7.23 -6.73
C VAL A 60 23.64 6.80 -7.48
N ASP A 61 24.75 7.47 -7.21
CA ASP A 61 26.06 7.21 -7.83
C ASP A 61 26.03 7.21 -9.38
N GLY A 62 25.25 8.13 -9.98
CA GLY A 62 25.09 8.24 -11.43
C GLY A 62 24.01 7.32 -12.01
N VAL A 63 23.33 6.53 -11.18
CA VAL A 63 22.16 5.74 -11.56
C VAL A 63 20.90 6.53 -11.25
N VAL A 64 20.15 6.87 -12.29
CA VAL A 64 18.88 7.59 -12.18
C VAL A 64 17.76 6.59 -11.89
N LEU A 65 17.22 6.65 -10.68
CA LEU A 65 16.08 5.86 -10.24
C LEU A 65 14.79 6.69 -10.27
N ARG A 66 13.72 6.14 -10.83
CA ARG A 66 12.44 6.86 -11.00
C ARG A 66 11.37 6.30 -10.07
N GLY A 67 10.69 7.20 -9.37
CA GLY A 67 9.56 6.93 -8.51
C GLY A 67 8.28 7.63 -8.98
N ALA A 68 7.29 7.79 -8.11
CA ALA A 68 6.06 8.48 -8.43
C ALA A 68 6.34 9.93 -8.90
N PRO A 69 5.90 10.35 -10.09
CA PRO A 69 6.21 11.69 -10.61
C PRO A 69 5.35 12.79 -9.98
N ARG A 70 4.23 12.44 -9.36
CA ARG A 70 3.26 13.36 -8.76
C ARG A 70 2.32 12.61 -7.81
N ARG A 71 1.64 13.37 -6.94
CA ARG A 71 0.49 12.89 -6.18
C ARG A 71 -0.58 12.29 -7.09
N ASP A 72 -1.01 11.05 -6.81
CA ASP A 72 -2.04 10.35 -7.57
C ASP A 72 -3.42 10.35 -6.89
N ARG A 73 -4.45 9.89 -7.60
CA ARG A 73 -5.81 9.75 -7.08
C ARG A 73 -5.87 8.63 -6.06
N VAL A 74 -5.29 7.47 -6.38
CA VAL A 74 -5.26 6.28 -5.54
C VAL A 74 -3.89 6.16 -4.88
N GLY A 75 -3.87 5.72 -3.63
CA GLY A 75 -2.64 5.60 -2.84
C GLY A 75 -2.03 4.21 -2.93
N LEU A 76 -0.86 4.07 -2.33
CA LEU A 76 -0.20 2.79 -2.12
C LEU A 76 0.32 2.74 -0.68
N LEU A 77 0.12 1.61 -0.01
CA LEU A 77 0.74 1.27 1.27
C LEU A 77 1.39 -0.10 1.14
N ALA A 78 2.53 -0.30 1.79
CA ALA A 78 3.28 -1.54 1.65
C ALA A 78 3.81 -2.06 2.99
N ALA A 79 3.69 -3.37 3.25
CA ALA A 79 4.17 -3.98 4.49
C ALA A 79 5.70 -3.92 4.60
N ASP A 80 6.37 -4.20 3.49
CA ASP A 80 7.83 -4.25 3.38
C ASP A 80 8.53 -2.89 3.56
N GLU A 81 7.76 -1.82 3.54
CA GLU A 81 8.24 -0.49 3.92
C GLU A 81 8.61 -0.44 5.41
N ALA A 82 7.82 -1.06 6.28
CA ALA A 82 8.12 -1.11 7.72
C ALA A 82 9.43 -1.84 8.02
N ARG A 83 9.87 -2.72 7.11
CA ARG A 83 11.13 -3.48 7.19
C ARG A 83 12.31 -2.71 6.58
N GLY A 84 12.07 -1.57 5.94
CA GLY A 84 13.09 -0.75 5.30
C GLY A 84 13.59 -1.29 3.95
N TYR A 85 12.90 -2.25 3.33
CA TYR A 85 13.30 -2.79 2.02
C TYR A 85 13.14 -1.77 0.89
N PHE A 86 12.08 -0.96 0.96
CA PHE A 86 11.87 0.19 0.10
C PHE A 86 11.01 1.23 0.82
N ALA A 87 10.90 2.43 0.24
CA ALA A 87 10.07 3.50 0.80
C ALA A 87 8.94 3.85 -0.16
N VAL A 88 7.72 4.01 0.36
CA VAL A 88 6.61 4.58 -0.39
C VAL A 88 6.59 6.08 -0.12
N GLY A 89 6.67 6.87 -1.18
CA GLY A 89 6.74 8.32 -1.12
C GLY A 89 5.40 8.98 -0.74
N ASP A 90 5.46 10.25 -0.34
CA ASP A 90 4.30 11.04 0.07
C ASP A 90 3.29 11.21 -1.07
N PHE A 91 3.73 11.18 -2.33
CA PHE A 91 2.83 11.25 -3.48
C PHE A 91 1.85 10.07 -3.55
N LEU A 92 2.25 8.89 -3.08
CA LEU A 92 1.41 7.70 -3.02
C LEU A 92 0.80 7.51 -1.62
N LYS A 93 1.45 7.98 -0.56
CA LYS A 93 0.88 7.98 0.80
C LYS A 93 -0.14 9.09 1.04
N SER A 94 -0.32 10.06 0.14
CA SER A 94 -1.34 11.09 0.28
C SER A 94 -2.25 11.12 -0.97
N PRO A 95 -3.13 10.13 -1.18
CA PRO A 95 -4.00 10.10 -2.36
C PRO A 95 -5.05 11.21 -2.34
N ARG A 96 -5.75 11.40 -3.47
CA ARG A 96 -6.84 12.38 -3.59
C ARG A 96 -8.21 11.79 -3.26
N VAL A 97 -8.35 10.48 -3.31
CA VAL A 97 -9.54 9.75 -2.88
C VAL A 97 -9.14 8.70 -1.83
N PRO A 98 -10.03 8.34 -0.89
CA PRO A 98 -9.73 7.42 0.21
C PRO A 98 -9.68 5.97 -0.28
N ILE A 99 -8.77 5.68 -1.21
CA ILE A 99 -8.52 4.37 -1.79
C ILE A 99 -7.01 4.15 -1.80
N PHE A 100 -6.58 3.00 -1.30
CA PHE A 100 -5.19 2.56 -1.22
C PHE A 100 -5.08 1.18 -1.83
N ILE A 101 -4.13 1.02 -2.73
CA ILE A 101 -3.59 -0.30 -3.03
C ILE A 101 -2.74 -0.71 -1.83
N VAL A 102 -2.93 -1.94 -1.37
CA VAL A 102 -2.09 -2.56 -0.35
C VAL A 102 -1.16 -3.55 -1.03
N TYR A 103 0.12 -3.47 -0.71
CA TYR A 103 1.11 -4.46 -1.11
C TYR A 103 1.67 -5.15 0.12
N SER A 104 1.44 -6.45 0.23
CA SER A 104 2.03 -7.28 1.27
C SER A 104 2.68 -8.48 0.61
N GLU A 105 4.00 -8.60 0.77
CA GLU A 105 4.85 -9.65 0.21
C GLU A 105 4.86 -9.73 -1.31
N SER A 106 3.88 -10.39 -1.93
CA SER A 106 3.72 -10.53 -3.39
C SER A 106 2.27 -10.39 -3.83
N HIS A 107 1.40 -9.95 -2.92
CA HIS A 107 -0.03 -9.83 -3.13
C HIS A 107 -0.49 -8.38 -3.09
N PHE A 108 -1.42 -8.05 -3.98
CA PHE A 108 -2.05 -6.75 -4.05
C PHE A 108 -3.52 -6.85 -3.68
N SER A 109 -3.93 -6.04 -2.71
CA SER A 109 -5.31 -5.90 -2.25
C SER A 109 -5.67 -4.42 -2.14
N VAL A 110 -6.86 -4.09 -1.62
CA VAL A 110 -7.35 -2.71 -1.57
C VAL A 110 -7.90 -2.38 -0.18
N LEU A 111 -7.52 -1.21 0.33
CA LEU A 111 -8.20 -0.53 1.43
C LEU A 111 -8.95 0.68 0.87
N PHE A 112 -10.18 0.91 1.29
CA PHE A 112 -10.92 2.11 0.93
C PHE A 112 -11.84 2.56 2.06
N SER A 113 -12.34 3.79 2.00
CA SER A 113 -13.29 4.31 2.99
C SER A 113 -14.24 5.31 2.38
N ASP A 114 -15.41 5.46 2.98
CA ASP A 114 -16.33 6.55 2.69
C ASP A 114 -16.05 7.79 3.57
N ASP A 115 -15.18 7.66 4.59
CA ASP A 115 -14.79 8.75 5.47
C ASP A 115 -13.59 9.53 4.90
N PRO A 116 -13.76 10.82 4.52
CA PRO A 116 -12.67 11.62 4.00
C PRO A 116 -11.56 11.92 5.03
N ALA A 117 -11.79 11.71 6.34
CA ALA A 117 -10.75 11.89 7.36
C ALA A 117 -9.54 10.97 7.13
N VAL A 118 -9.73 9.82 6.47
CA VAL A 118 -8.65 8.92 6.05
C VAL A 118 -7.60 9.62 5.16
N LEU A 119 -8.00 10.68 4.45
CA LEU A 119 -7.07 11.45 3.62
C LEU A 119 -6.14 12.33 4.45
N ASP A 120 -6.53 12.67 5.68
CA ASP A 120 -5.70 13.39 6.62
C ASP A 120 -4.74 12.42 7.32
N ARG A 121 -3.43 12.72 7.23
CA ARG A 121 -2.41 11.92 7.92
C ARG A 121 -2.37 12.23 9.41
N ASP A 122 -2.80 13.44 9.77
CA ASP A 122 -2.78 13.94 11.13
C ASP A 122 -4.18 13.85 11.77
N ALA A 123 -5.04 12.97 11.23
CA ALA A 123 -6.34 12.69 11.80
C ALA A 123 -6.20 12.34 13.30
N ASP A 124 -6.98 13.01 14.13
CA ASP A 124 -6.97 12.91 15.60
C ASP A 124 -8.16 12.10 16.15
N ARG A 125 -8.94 11.51 15.24
CA ARG A 125 -10.12 10.70 15.56
C ARG A 125 -10.09 9.36 14.85
N PRO A 126 -10.76 8.33 15.41
CA PRO A 126 -10.95 7.07 14.72
C PRO A 126 -11.74 7.23 13.41
N PHE A 127 -11.46 6.34 12.47
CA PHE A 127 -12.16 6.20 11.18
C PHE A 127 -12.16 4.75 10.72
N ASP A 128 -13.08 4.42 9.82
CA ASP A 128 -13.21 3.06 9.29
C ASP A 128 -12.44 2.92 7.96
N LEU A 129 -11.75 1.81 7.79
CA LEU A 129 -11.23 1.32 6.52
C LEU A 129 -11.93 0.01 6.15
N THR A 130 -12.22 -0.15 4.86
CA THR A 130 -12.79 -1.37 4.29
C THR A 130 -11.70 -2.06 3.49
N TYR A 131 -11.33 -3.27 3.90
CA TYR A 131 -10.38 -4.13 3.22
C TYR A 131 -11.11 -5.07 2.26
N TRP A 132 -10.59 -5.16 1.04
CA TRP A 132 -11.07 -6.11 0.03
C TRP A 132 -9.91 -6.82 -0.64
N ASP A 133 -10.05 -8.13 -0.76
CA ASP A 133 -9.13 -9.01 -1.43
C ASP A 133 -9.90 -9.98 -2.32
N CYS A 134 -9.55 -10.02 -3.61
CA CYS A 134 -10.22 -10.88 -4.58
C CYS A 134 -9.82 -12.36 -4.48
N LEU A 135 -8.76 -12.68 -3.74
CA LEU A 135 -8.32 -14.04 -3.46
C LEU A 135 -8.77 -14.56 -2.10
N SER A 136 -9.38 -13.70 -1.27
CA SER A 136 -9.88 -14.09 0.03
C SER A 136 -11.06 -15.06 -0.09
N THR A 137 -11.13 -16.00 0.85
CA THR A 137 -12.27 -16.93 1.01
C THR A 137 -13.42 -16.32 1.80
N GLU A 138 -13.25 -15.13 2.38
CA GLU A 138 -14.28 -14.42 3.14
C GLU A 138 -15.42 -13.94 2.22
N ASP A 139 -16.67 -14.07 2.69
CA ASP A 139 -17.89 -13.72 1.96
C ASP A 139 -18.19 -12.19 1.93
N GLY A 140 -17.15 -11.35 2.02
CA GLY A 140 -17.33 -9.90 2.01
C GLY A 140 -16.09 -9.08 2.34
N PRO A 141 -16.21 -7.74 2.26
CA PRO A 141 -15.15 -6.86 2.72
C PRO A 141 -15.01 -6.90 4.25
N VAL A 142 -13.77 -6.84 4.73
CA VAL A 142 -13.45 -6.75 6.17
C VAL A 142 -13.41 -5.29 6.58
N ARG A 143 -14.10 -4.93 7.67
CA ARG A 143 -14.06 -3.57 8.21
C ARG A 143 -13.03 -3.48 9.31
N LEU A 144 -12.13 -2.51 9.20
CA LEU A 144 -11.16 -2.15 10.21
C LEU A 144 -11.52 -0.79 10.81
N THR A 145 -11.50 -0.67 12.12
CA THR A 145 -11.58 0.62 12.80
C THR A 145 -10.16 1.04 13.19
N VAL A 146 -9.69 2.16 12.65
CA VAL A 146 -8.34 2.67 12.88
C VAL A 146 -8.42 3.84 13.85
N ASP A 147 -7.78 3.71 15.02
CA ASP A 147 -7.55 4.82 15.96
C ASP A 147 -6.12 5.34 15.75
N PRO A 148 -5.90 6.43 15.00
CA PRO A 148 -4.57 6.90 14.59
C PRO A 148 -3.69 7.38 15.76
N CYS A 149 -4.29 7.58 16.95
CA CYS A 149 -3.62 8.11 18.13
C CYS A 149 -3.74 7.16 19.33
N LEU A 150 -3.93 5.86 19.11
CA LEU A 150 -4.06 4.92 20.22
C LEU A 150 -2.78 4.84 21.07
N TYR A 151 -1.62 4.83 20.41
CA TYR A 151 -0.32 4.70 21.07
C TYR A 151 0.46 6.02 21.09
N ASP A 152 1.23 6.27 22.14
CA ASP A 152 2.22 7.34 22.16
C ASP A 152 3.55 6.91 21.53
N ALA A 153 4.50 7.84 21.42
CA ALA A 153 5.83 7.59 20.87
C ALA A 153 6.65 6.55 21.67
N SER A 154 6.24 6.21 22.90
CA SER A 154 6.85 5.15 23.72
C SER A 154 6.15 3.80 23.59
N GLY A 155 5.11 3.71 22.73
CA GLY A 155 4.30 2.51 22.54
C GLY A 155 3.24 2.29 23.63
N LYS A 156 3.01 3.27 24.51
CA LYS A 156 2.01 3.16 25.57
C LYS A 156 0.65 3.61 25.04
N SER A 157 -0.38 2.83 25.33
CA SER A 157 -1.74 3.16 24.89
C SER A 157 -2.35 4.30 25.73
N HIS A 158 -3.06 5.22 25.07
CA HIS A 158 -3.83 6.28 25.72
C HIS A 158 -5.20 5.80 26.20
N ARG A 159 -5.68 4.67 25.68
CA ARG A 159 -6.95 4.03 26.06
C ARG A 159 -6.70 2.61 26.56
N PRO A 160 -7.60 2.05 27.39
CA PRO A 160 -7.54 0.63 27.74
C PRO A 160 -7.61 -0.22 26.48
N VAL A 161 -6.54 -0.96 26.20
CA VAL A 161 -6.53 -2.01 25.18
C VAL A 161 -6.92 -3.30 25.89
N PRO A 162 -7.75 -4.17 25.30
CA PRO A 162 -7.93 -5.52 25.81
C PRO A 162 -6.57 -6.13 26.11
N PRO A 163 -6.40 -6.88 27.22
CA PRO A 163 -5.13 -7.55 27.48
C PRO A 163 -4.78 -8.35 26.23
N ALA A 164 -3.60 -8.09 25.66
CA ALA A 164 -3.05 -8.91 24.60
C ALA A 164 -3.18 -10.36 25.08
N VAL A 165 -3.77 -11.22 24.26
CA VAL A 165 -3.77 -12.65 24.54
C VAL A 165 -2.31 -13.01 24.81
N ASP A 166 -1.99 -13.46 26.02
CA ASP A 166 -0.62 -13.73 26.48
C ASP A 166 0.11 -14.57 25.43
N ASP A 167 0.87 -13.93 24.56
CA ASP A 167 1.83 -14.58 23.68
C ASP A 167 2.78 -13.51 23.13
N ASP A 168 4.02 -13.57 23.61
CA ASP A 168 5.21 -13.01 22.95
C ASP A 168 5.44 -13.62 21.52
N ALA A 169 4.47 -14.38 21.01
CA ALA A 169 4.41 -15.05 19.72
C ALA A 169 3.19 -14.66 18.86
N ALA A 170 2.32 -13.74 19.30
CA ALA A 170 1.19 -13.30 18.49
C ALA A 170 1.69 -12.58 17.23
N LEU A 171 1.60 -13.26 16.08
CA LEU A 171 2.00 -12.72 14.79
C LEU A 171 1.18 -11.45 14.53
N ILE A 172 1.85 -10.30 14.41
CA ILE A 172 1.17 -9.05 14.04
C ILE A 172 0.63 -9.24 12.62
N PRO A 173 -0.68 -9.05 12.38
CA PRO A 173 -1.25 -9.16 11.03
C PRO A 173 -0.47 -8.29 10.03
N PRO A 174 -0.14 -8.77 8.83
CA PRO A 174 0.57 -7.95 7.85
C PRO A 174 -0.17 -6.64 7.51
N LEU A 175 -1.50 -6.67 7.52
CA LEU A 175 -2.33 -5.48 7.26
C LEU A 175 -2.20 -4.41 8.35
N ASP A 176 -2.05 -4.83 9.60
CA ASP A 176 -1.74 -3.98 10.75
C ASP A 176 -0.41 -3.22 10.54
N VAL A 177 0.60 -3.93 10.03
CA VAL A 177 1.91 -3.35 9.68
C VAL A 177 1.77 -2.33 8.54
N VAL A 178 1.00 -2.65 7.50
CA VAL A 178 0.72 -1.77 6.36
C VAL A 178 0.06 -0.47 6.81
N VAL A 179 -1.01 -0.55 7.62
CA VAL A 179 -1.74 0.63 8.11
C VAL A 179 -0.80 1.53 8.91
N ARG A 180 0.07 0.95 9.74
CA ARG A 180 1.04 1.69 10.55
C ARG A 180 2.16 2.36 9.74
N THR A 181 2.39 2.01 8.47
CA THR A 181 3.34 2.78 7.65
C THR A 181 2.83 4.17 7.29
N ARG A 182 1.52 4.39 7.40
CA ARG A 182 0.89 5.71 7.25
C ARG A 182 0.53 6.35 8.58
N TRP A 183 -0.03 5.58 9.52
CA TRP A 183 -0.40 6.05 10.85
C TRP A 183 0.39 5.27 11.90
N PRO A 184 1.64 5.69 12.23
CA PRO A 184 2.58 4.90 13.05
C PRO A 184 2.06 4.51 14.43
N ASN A 185 1.19 5.35 14.99
CA ASN A 185 0.65 5.23 16.33
C ASN A 185 -0.73 4.55 16.37
N ALA A 186 -1.15 3.97 15.25
CA ALA A 186 -2.49 3.46 15.09
C ALA A 186 -2.76 2.15 15.86
N GLY A 187 -3.90 2.12 16.54
CA GLY A 187 -4.60 0.89 16.89
C GLY A 187 -5.52 0.46 15.76
N ILE A 188 -5.59 -0.85 15.50
CA ILE A 188 -6.48 -1.43 14.50
C ILE A 188 -7.41 -2.42 15.21
N ASP A 189 -8.71 -2.24 15.06
CA ASP A 189 -9.74 -3.17 15.49
C ASP A 189 -10.35 -3.84 14.26
N TRP A 190 -10.36 -5.18 14.24
CA TRP A 190 -10.89 -5.99 13.15
C TRP A 190 -12.42 -6.21 13.24
N ASN A 191 -13.09 -5.59 14.22
CA ASN A 191 -14.54 -5.60 14.41
C ASN A 191 -15.14 -7.01 14.35
N ASP A 192 -14.65 -7.90 15.20
CA ASP A 192 -15.00 -9.33 15.29
C ASP A 192 -14.61 -10.20 14.07
N SER A 193 -13.95 -9.63 13.06
CA SER A 193 -13.37 -10.40 11.95
C SER A 193 -12.07 -11.08 12.37
N GLU A 194 -11.77 -12.25 11.79
CA GLU A 194 -10.50 -12.95 12.03
C GLU A 194 -9.34 -12.16 11.39
N PRO A 195 -8.28 -11.81 12.15
CA PRO A 195 -7.13 -11.15 11.59
C PRO A 195 -6.42 -12.01 10.54
N ILE A 196 -6.18 -11.42 9.37
CA ILE A 196 -5.48 -12.09 8.27
C ILE A 196 -3.98 -12.08 8.59
N LEU A 197 -3.44 -13.27 8.85
CA LEU A 197 -2.03 -13.52 9.16
C LEU A 197 -1.19 -13.84 7.93
#